data_AF-A0A2V8J1C1-F1
#
_entry.id   AF-A0A2V8J1C1-F1
#
_cell.length_a   1.000
_cell.length_b   1.000
_cell.length_c   1.000
_cell.angle_alpha   90.00
_cell.angle_beta   90.00
_cell.angle_gamma   90.00
#
_symmetry.space_group_name_H-M   'P 1'
#
loop_
_entity.id
_entity.type
_entity.pdbx_description
1 polymer ?
#
loop_
_entity_poly.entity_id
_entity_poly.type
_entity_poly.pdbx_seq_one_letter_code
_entity_poly.pdbx_strand_id
1 'polypeptide(L)' 'MCLDVARDAMQMYSSGADVASIRSAVEAKYRASFPTMTPTPPVPRAK' A
#
# COMPACT_ATOMS: atom_id res chain seq x y z
N MET A 1 5.00 -1.84 7.46
CA MET A 1 3.84 -1.35 6.70
C MET A 1 4.09 -1.41 5.20
N CYS A 2 4.97 -0.59 4.61
CA CYS A 2 5.15 -0.59 3.14
C CYS A 2 5.59 -1.96 2.57
N LEU A 3 6.47 -2.67 3.30
CA LEU A 3 6.89 -4.02 2.92
C LEU A 3 5.76 -5.05 3.04
N ASP A 4 4.88 -4.90 4.03
CA ASP A 4 3.75 -5.80 4.26
C ASP A 4 2.68 -5.60 3.19
N VAL A 5 2.35 -4.32 2.90
CA VAL A 5 1.48 -3.93 1.78
C VAL A 5 2.00 -4.49 0.45
N ALA A 6 3.31 -4.37 0.19
CA ALA A 6 3.90 -4.89 -1.03
C ALA A 6 3.80 -6.42 -1.12
N ARG A 7 4.06 -7.14 -0.02
CA ARG A 7 3.94 -8.61 0.03
C ARG A 7 2.52 -9.07 -0.23
N ASP A 8 1.55 -8.46 0.46
CA ASP A 8 0.13 -8.77 0.30
C ASP A 8 -0.34 -8.51 -1.13
N ALA A 9 0.03 -7.36 -1.71
CA ALA A 9 -0.31 -7.01 -3.08
C ALA A 9 0.27 -8.00 -4.09
N MET A 10 1.55 -8.39 -3.94
CA MET A 10 2.19 -9.38 -4.80
C MET A 10 1.53 -10.76 -4.69
N GLN A 11 1.17 -11.18 -3.48
CA GLN A 11 0.49 -12.46 -3.26
C GLN A 11 -0.89 -12.47 -3.95
N MET A 12 -1.69 -11.43 -3.78
CA MET A 12 -3.00 -11.33 -4.43
C MET A 12 -2.87 -11.26 -5.96
N TYR A 13 -1.91 -10.51 -6.49
CA TYR A 13 -1.64 -10.46 -7.92
C TYR A 13 -1.24 -11.84 -8.47
N SER A 14 -0.39 -12.58 -7.76
CA SER A 14 0.01 -13.93 -8.16
C SER A 14 -1.15 -14.94 -8.15
N SER A 15 -2.20 -14.68 -7.36
CA SER A 15 -3.45 -15.45 -7.38
C SER A 15 -4.43 -15.05 -8.50
N GLY A 16 -4.05 -14.10 -9.36
CA GLY A 16 -4.87 -13.64 -10.48
C GLY A 16 -5.88 -12.54 -10.15
N ALA A 17 -5.76 -11.88 -9.00
CA ALA A 17 -6.59 -10.73 -8.67
C ALA A 17 -6.25 -9.51 -9.54
N ASP A 18 -7.25 -8.72 -9.91
CA ASP A 18 -7.05 -7.47 -10.64
C ASP A 18 -6.48 -6.36 -9.72
N VAL A 19 -5.81 -5.37 -10.31
CA VAL A 19 -5.13 -4.31 -9.56
C VAL A 19 -6.11 -3.46 -8.71
N ALA A 20 -7.35 -3.28 -9.17
CA ALA A 20 -8.33 -2.48 -8.45
C ALA A 20 -8.86 -3.20 -7.20
N SER A 21 -9.12 -4.51 -7.30
CA SER A 21 -9.51 -5.34 -6.15
C SER A 21 -8.36 -5.53 -5.15
N ILE A 22 -7.11 -5.64 -5.62
CA ILE A 22 -5.93 -5.65 -4.74
C ILE A 22 -5.88 -4.35 -3.92
N ARG A 23 -6.02 -3.19 -4.56
CA ARG A 23 -5.98 -1.90 -3.88
C ARG A 23 -7.07 -1.79 -2.82
N SER A 24 -8.32 -2.16 -3.15
CA SER A 24 -9.43 -2.07 -2.20
C SER A 24 -9.24 -3.00 -1.00
N ALA A 25 -8.73 -4.23 -1.22
CA ALA A 25 -8.44 -5.18 -0.15
C ALA A 25 -7.31 -4.71 0.77
N VAL A 26 -6.21 -4.22 0.19
CA VAL A 26 -5.09 -3.64 0.96
C VAL A 26 -5.57 -2.43 1.76
N GLU A 27 -6.26 -1.48 1.13
CA GLU A 27 -6.77 -0.30 1.82
C GLU A 27 -7.69 -0.69 2.98
N ALA A 28 -8.63 -1.61 2.77
CA ALA A 28 -9.53 -2.09 3.81
C ALA A 28 -8.76 -2.70 5.01
N LYS A 29 -7.73 -3.51 4.72
CA LYS A 29 -6.91 -4.18 5.75
C LYS A 29 -6.11 -3.18 6.60
N TYR A 30 -5.49 -2.18 5.97
CA TYR A 30 -4.54 -1.29 6.63
C TYR A 30 -5.14 0.03 7.14
N ARG A 31 -6.30 0.45 6.62
CA ARG A 31 -6.95 1.73 6.99
C ARG A 31 -7.28 1.86 8.48
N ALA A 32 -7.61 0.75 9.15
CA ALA A 32 -7.89 0.77 10.59
C ALA A 32 -6.65 1.16 11.42
N SER A 33 -5.48 0.65 11.05
CA SER A 33 -4.22 0.92 11.76
C SER A 33 -3.51 2.19 11.27
N PHE A 34 -3.77 2.59 10.02
CA PHE A 34 -3.16 3.72 9.35
C PHE A 34 -4.24 4.59 8.69
N PRO A 35 -4.96 5.42 9.49
CA PRO A 35 -6.10 6.19 9.00
C PRO A 35 -5.73 7.30 8.02
N THR A 36 -4.47 7.74 8.03
CA THR A 36 -3.91 8.73 7.11
C THR A 36 -2.92 8.08 6.17
N MET A 37 -3.00 8.39 4.87
CA MET A 37 -1.96 8.02 3.91
C MET A 37 -0.60 8.56 4.39
N THR A 38 0.47 7.78 4.17
CA THR A 38 1.84 8.24 4.44
C THR A 38 2.09 9.53 3.67
N PRO A 39 2.39 10.64 4.34
CA PRO A 39 2.75 11.87 3.67
C PRO A 39 3.95 11.61 2.77
N THR A 40 3.91 12.08 1.53
CA THR A 40 5.08 12.07 0.67
C THR A 40 6.18 12.87 1.37
N PRO A 41 7.38 12.29 1.62
CA PRO A 41 8.46 13.02 2.26
C PRO A 41 8.78 14.29 1.46
N PRO A 42 9.07 15.43 2.12
CA PRO A 42 9.53 16.61 1.41
C PRO A 42 10.83 16.28 0.65
N VAL A 43 10.93 16.77 -0.58
CA VAL A 43 12.13 16.63 -1.41
C VAL A 43 13.35 17.12 -0.62
N PRO A 44 14.47 16.39 -0.57
CA PRO A 44 15.69 16.88 0.08
C PRO A 44 16.08 18.20 -0.57
N ARG A 45 16.19 19.27 0.22
CA ARG A 45 16.78 20.52 -0.26
C ARG A 45 18.25 20.22 -0.58
N ALA A 46 18.59 20.21 -1.87
CA ALA A 46 19.98 20.19 -2.30
C ALA A 46 20.69 21.38 -1.61
N LYS A 47 21.81 21.10 -0.94
CA LYS A 47 22.69 22.14 -0.41
C LYS A 47 23.50 22.76 -1.53
#